data_AF-X1TIE5-F1
#
_entry.id   AF-X1TIE5-F1
#
_cell.length_a   1.000
_cell.length_b   1.000
_cell.length_c   1.000
_cell.angle_alpha   90.00
_cell.angle_beta   90.00
_cell.angle_gamma   90.00
#
_symmetry.space_group_name_H-M   'P 1'
#
loop_
_entity.id
_entity.type
_entity.pdbx_description
1 polymer ?
#
loop_
_entity_poly.entity_id
_entity_poly.type
_entity_poly.pdbx_seq_one_letter_code
_entity_poly.pdbx_strand_id
1 'polypeptide(L)'
;GGFEGPGILVEAVGDGRKAARAIHLYLTGEEMKFPEGRMKPKDTIPGTIFDSISGIEKKGRIKLSQIDAKTRIHNVEEVDLTITEEEALKEANRCMNCCLTCYDKDIEEAS
;
A
#
# COMPACT_ATOMS: atom_id res chain seq x y z
N GLY A 1 10.01 -8.13 18.34
CA GLY A 1 9.64 -9.30 17.51
C GLY A 1 8.78 -8.80 16.36
N GLY A 2 8.90 -9.24 15.12
CA GLY A 2 9.74 -10.29 14.55
C GLY A 2 10.18 -9.93 13.13
N PHE A 3 11.23 -10.60 12.66
CA PHE A 3 11.81 -10.50 11.33
C PHE A 3 11.11 -11.46 10.36
N GLU A 4 9.81 -11.29 10.13
CA GLU A 4 9.06 -12.20 9.24
C GLU A 4 8.12 -11.40 8.34
N GLY A 5 8.48 -11.29 7.05
CA GLY A 5 7.63 -10.70 6.02
C GLY A 5 8.36 -9.98 4.87
N PRO A 6 7.61 -9.32 3.97
CA PRO A 6 8.12 -8.61 2.79
C PRO A 6 9.12 -7.49 3.08
N GLY A 7 9.23 -7.04 4.34
CA GLY A 7 10.18 -6.02 4.76
C GLY A 7 11.65 -6.40 4.50
N ILE A 8 12.01 -7.68 4.63
CA ILE A 8 13.38 -8.15 4.40
C ILE A 8 13.79 -7.96 2.93
N LEU A 9 12.88 -8.27 2.00
CA LEU A 9 13.14 -8.10 0.57
C LEU A 9 13.30 -6.62 0.21
N VAL A 10 12.43 -5.76 0.76
CA VAL A 10 12.48 -4.31 0.54
C VAL A 10 13.78 -3.72 1.09
N GLU A 11 14.21 -4.14 2.28
CA GLU A 11 15.49 -3.73 2.88
C GLU A 11 16.68 -4.19 2.03
N ALA A 12 16.71 -5.46 1.61
CA ALA A 12 17.78 -6.01 0.77
C ALA A 12 17.94 -5.25 -0.57
N VAL A 13 16.82 -4.91 -1.22
CA VAL A 13 16.83 -4.11 -2.45
C VAL A 13 17.33 -2.69 -2.17
N GLY A 14 16.90 -2.08 -1.05
CA GLY A 14 17.37 -0.78 -0.61
C GLY A 14 18.88 -0.74 -0.40
N ASP A 15 19.43 -1.75 0.28
CA ASP A 15 20.86 -1.84 0.58
C ASP A 15 21.69 -2.14 -0.67
N GLY A 16 21.20 -2.99 -1.58
CA GLY A 16 21.84 -3.23 -2.87
C GLY A 16 22.02 -1.94 -3.68
N ARG A 17 21.01 -1.06 -3.71
CA ARG A 17 21.09 0.24 -4.41
C ARG A 17 22.11 1.17 -3.78
N LYS A 18 22.21 1.20 -2.44
CA LYS A 18 23.23 1.99 -1.73
C LYS A 18 24.63 1.50 -2.06
N ALA A 19 24.84 0.18 -2.01
CA ALA A 19 26.13 -0.44 -2.30
C ALA A 19 26.56 -0.16 -3.75
N ALA A 20 25.67 -0.35 -4.73
CA ALA A 20 25.98 -0.05 -6.13
C ALA A 20 26.35 1.43 -6.35
N ARG A 21 25.62 2.36 -5.69
CA ARG A 21 25.92 3.79 -5.77
C ARG A 21 27.25 4.14 -5.09
N ALA A 22 27.55 3.52 -3.95
CA ALA A 22 28.82 3.67 -3.23
C ALA A 22 30.00 3.25 -4.12
N ILE A 23 29.90 2.06 -4.73
CA ILE A 23 30.91 1.50 -5.62
C ILE A 23 31.13 2.42 -6.82
N HIS A 24 30.05 2.88 -7.45
CA HIS A 24 30.15 3.77 -8.59
C HIS A 24 30.87 5.08 -8.26
N LEU A 25 30.46 5.77 -7.19
CA LEU A 25 31.07 7.04 -6.77
C LEU A 25 32.56 6.87 -6.42
N TYR A 26 32.91 5.76 -5.76
CA TYR A 26 34.30 5.43 -5.46
C TYR A 26 35.14 5.25 -6.73
N LEU A 27 34.61 4.56 -7.74
CA LEU A 27 35.31 4.32 -9.00
C LEU A 27 35.40 5.56 -9.89
N THR A 28 34.41 6.45 -9.86
CA THR A 28 34.41 7.69 -10.66
C THR A 28 35.15 8.85 -10.00
N GLY A 29 35.62 8.67 -8.75
CA GLY A 29 36.29 9.73 -7.99
C GLY A 29 35.33 10.85 -7.56
N GLU A 30 34.01 10.61 -7.65
CA GLU A 30 33.00 11.55 -7.19
C GLU A 30 32.86 11.50 -5.67
N GLU A 31 32.52 12.64 -5.08
CA GLU A 31 32.32 12.74 -3.63
C GLU A 31 31.16 11.84 -3.17
N MET A 32 31.38 11.07 -2.10
CA MET A 32 30.39 10.15 -1.57
C MET A 32 29.27 10.90 -0.84
N LYS A 33 28.29 11.39 -1.61
CA LYS A 33 27.09 12.04 -1.09
C LYS A 33 25.89 11.11 -1.14
N PHE A 34 25.52 10.58 0.02
CA PHE A 34 24.18 10.06 0.23
C PHE A 34 23.32 11.23 0.72
N PRO A 35 22.25 11.61 0.01
CA PRO A 35 21.37 12.66 0.52
C PRO A 35 20.76 12.19 1.84
N GLU A 36 20.98 13.02 2.86
CA GLU A 36 20.41 12.83 4.20
C GLU A 36 18.88 12.77 4.11
N GLY A 37 18.26 11.91 4.92
CA GLY A 37 16.80 11.83 5.02
C GLY A 37 16.06 10.97 3.98
N ARG A 38 16.75 10.28 3.05
CA ARG A 38 16.08 9.32 2.13
C ARG A 38 15.54 8.06 2.81
N MET A 39 16.04 7.72 4.00
CA MET A 39 15.42 6.73 4.88
C MET A 39 14.83 7.48 6.06
N LYS A 40 13.51 7.73 5.99
CA LYS A 40 12.78 8.09 7.20
C LYS A 40 12.92 6.93 8.20
N PRO A 41 12.98 7.21 9.51
CA PRO A 41 12.99 6.15 10.51
C PRO A 41 11.84 5.17 10.25
N LYS A 42 12.00 3.91 10.71
CA LYS A 42 10.96 2.87 10.71
C LYS A 42 9.73 3.26 11.54
N ASP A 43 9.67 4.49 12.02
CA ASP A 43 8.50 5.07 12.62
C ASP A 43 7.39 5.03 11.59
N THR A 44 6.32 4.34 11.95
CA THR A 44 5.12 4.32 11.14
C THR A 44 4.71 5.76 10.95
N ILE A 45 4.59 6.21 9.69
CA ILE A 45 3.98 7.51 9.42
C ILE A 45 2.66 7.48 10.22
N PRO A 46 2.44 8.43 11.15
CA PRO A 46 1.17 8.46 11.87
C PRO A 46 0.08 8.39 10.82
N GLY A 47 -0.95 7.58 11.10
CA GLY A 47 -2.06 7.40 10.17
C GLY A 47 -2.61 8.75 9.70
N THR A 48 -3.48 8.71 8.71
CA THR A 48 -4.14 9.92 8.18
C THR A 48 -4.56 10.85 9.32
N ILE A 49 -4.20 12.14 9.20
CA ILE A 49 -4.53 13.20 10.16
C ILE A 49 -6.06 13.37 10.29
N PHE A 50 -6.82 12.79 9.37
CA PHE A 50 -8.25 12.87 9.28
C PHE A 50 -8.89 11.56 9.75
N ASP A 51 -9.79 11.66 10.74
CA ASP A 51 -10.64 10.55 11.15
C ASP A 51 -11.80 10.31 10.17
N SER A 52 -12.16 11.35 9.39
CA SER A 52 -13.21 11.33 8.37
C SER A 52 -12.96 12.40 7.32
N ILE A 53 -13.44 12.16 6.09
CA ILE A 53 -13.42 13.13 4.99
C ILE A 53 -14.84 13.65 4.77
N SER A 54 -15.02 14.97 4.72
CA SER A 54 -16.33 15.59 4.49
C SER A 54 -16.93 15.12 3.17
N GLY A 55 -18.18 14.64 3.20
CA GLY A 55 -18.87 14.11 2.02
C GLY A 55 -18.56 12.63 1.70
N ILE A 56 -17.70 11.98 2.48
CA ILE A 56 -17.39 10.55 2.32
C ILE A 56 -17.88 9.77 3.53
N GLU A 57 -18.90 8.94 3.32
CA GLU A 57 -19.37 8.01 4.33
C GLU A 57 -18.52 6.73 4.37
N LYS A 58 -18.19 6.28 5.58
CA LYS A 58 -17.43 5.04 5.78
C LYS A 58 -18.31 3.83 5.53
N LYS A 59 -18.23 3.27 4.34
CA LYS A 59 -18.89 2.01 3.98
C LYS A 59 -17.99 0.82 4.36
N GLY A 60 -18.57 -0.21 4.96
CA GLY A 60 -17.86 -1.45 5.27
C GLY A 60 -17.45 -2.20 4.00
N ARG A 61 -16.32 -2.93 4.06
CA ARG A 61 -15.89 -3.80 2.96
C ARG A 61 -16.85 -5.00 2.86
N ILE A 62 -17.23 -5.37 1.64
CA ILE A 62 -17.97 -6.62 1.41
C ILE A 62 -17.10 -7.81 1.82
N LYS A 63 -17.68 -8.74 2.59
CA LYS A 63 -17.00 -9.98 2.96
C LYS A 63 -17.18 -11.00 1.85
N LEU A 64 -16.08 -11.53 1.35
CA LEU A 64 -16.09 -12.68 0.45
C LEU A 64 -16.61 -13.89 1.21
N SER A 65 -17.51 -14.65 0.58
CA SER A 65 -17.86 -15.97 1.09
C SER A 65 -16.68 -16.90 0.90
N GLN A 66 -16.49 -17.84 1.81
CA GLN A 66 -15.40 -18.81 1.73
C GLN A 66 -15.96 -20.22 1.78
N ILE A 67 -15.33 -21.15 1.09
CA ILE A 67 -15.64 -22.56 1.24
C ILE A 67 -15.33 -23.02 2.67
N ASP A 68 -16.10 -23.99 3.16
CA ASP A 68 -15.95 -24.48 4.53
C ASP A 68 -14.52 -25.00 4.79
N ALA A 69 -14.02 -24.71 6.00
CA ALA A 69 -12.68 -25.07 6.38
C ALA A 69 -12.42 -26.59 6.33
N LYS A 70 -13.43 -27.42 6.59
CA LYS A 70 -13.28 -28.89 6.54
C LYS A 70 -13.21 -29.39 5.10
N THR A 71 -13.81 -28.67 4.16
CA THR A 71 -13.76 -29.03 2.73
C THR A 71 -12.43 -28.61 2.12
N ARG A 72 -11.97 -27.38 2.39
CA ARG A 72 -10.75 -26.83 1.75
C ARG A 72 -9.43 -27.48 2.18
N ILE A 73 -9.42 -28.23 3.28
CA ILE A 73 -8.24 -29.03 3.68
C ILE A 73 -8.09 -30.31 2.85
N HIS A 74 -9.10 -30.67 2.06
CA HIS A 74 -9.14 -31.89 1.26
C HIS A 74 -9.16 -31.64 -0.25
N ASN A 75 -9.09 -30.38 -0.69
CA ASN A 75 -9.07 -30.02 -2.11
C ASN A 75 -8.13 -28.83 -2.38
N VAL A 76 -7.97 -28.49 -3.66
CA VAL A 76 -7.18 -27.33 -4.14
C VAL A 76 -8.08 -26.33 -4.87
N GLU A 77 -9.36 -26.33 -4.53
CA GLU A 77 -10.32 -25.38 -5.08
C GLU A 77 -10.09 -23.99 -4.48
N GLU A 78 -10.52 -22.96 -5.20
CA GLU A 78 -10.39 -21.59 -4.75
C GLU A 78 -11.14 -21.39 -3.42
N VAL A 79 -10.45 -20.84 -2.43
CA VAL A 79 -11.01 -20.72 -1.07
C VAL A 79 -12.01 -19.58 -0.99
N ASP A 80 -11.66 -18.44 -1.58
CA ASP A 80 -12.49 -17.25 -1.62
C ASP A 80 -13.46 -17.37 -2.81
N LEU A 81 -14.75 -17.32 -2.53
CA LEU A 81 -15.80 -17.31 -3.54
C LEU A 81 -16.03 -15.90 -4.06
N THR A 82 -16.63 -15.79 -5.23
CA THR A 82 -16.96 -14.51 -5.85
C THR A 82 -18.12 -13.79 -5.14
N ILE A 83 -18.17 -12.48 -5.32
CA ILE A 83 -19.29 -11.64 -4.90
C ILE A 83 -20.36 -11.60 -5.99
N THR A 84 -21.60 -11.33 -5.60
CA THR A 84 -22.70 -11.08 -6.55
C THR A 84 -22.50 -9.76 -7.29
N GLU A 85 -23.20 -9.58 -8.42
CA GLU A 85 -23.15 -8.32 -9.18
C GLU A 85 -23.58 -7.11 -8.32
N GLU A 86 -24.63 -7.27 -7.51
CA GLU A 86 -25.09 -6.21 -6.60
C GLU A 86 -24.03 -5.84 -5.55
N GLU A 87 -23.31 -6.83 -5.02
CA GLU A 87 -22.22 -6.62 -4.08
C GLU A 87 -20.99 -5.98 -4.75
N ALA A 88 -20.70 -6.38 -5.99
CA ALA A 88 -19.63 -5.77 -6.79
C ALA A 88 -19.91 -4.28 -7.02
N LEU A 89 -21.15 -3.92 -7.37
CA LEU A 89 -21.57 -2.52 -7.49
C LEU A 89 -21.43 -1.78 -6.16
N LYS A 90 -21.79 -2.40 -5.03
CA LYS A 90 -21.63 -1.79 -3.70
C LYS A 90 -20.17 -1.55 -3.35
N GLU A 91 -19.27 -2.50 -3.61
CA GLU A 91 -17.84 -2.36 -3.34
C GLU A 91 -17.17 -1.34 -4.28
N ALA A 92 -17.57 -1.30 -5.56
CA ALA A 92 -17.09 -0.28 -6.49
C ALA A 92 -17.48 1.14 -6.05
N ASN A 93 -18.70 1.32 -5.54
CA ASN A 93 -19.20 2.58 -4.97
C ASN A 93 -18.57 2.97 -3.61
N ARG A 94 -17.58 2.21 -3.12
CA ARG A 94 -16.73 2.57 -1.98
C ARG A 94 -15.45 3.31 -2.43
N CYS A 95 -15.15 3.32 -3.72
CA CYS A 95 -14.00 4.07 -4.27
C CYS A 95 -14.17 5.58 -4.00
N MET A 96 -13.11 6.22 -3.50
CA MET A 96 -13.08 7.66 -3.24
C MET A 96 -12.56 8.47 -4.43
N ASN A 97 -12.26 7.83 -5.57
CA ASN A 97 -11.65 8.45 -6.76
C ASN A 97 -10.37 9.26 -6.46
N CYS A 98 -9.65 8.92 -5.40
CA CYS A 98 -8.52 9.69 -4.86
C CYS A 98 -7.29 9.82 -5.79
N CYS A 99 -7.29 9.14 -6.93
CA CYS A 99 -6.20 9.17 -7.92
C CYS A 99 -6.65 9.63 -9.32
N LEU A 100 -7.93 10.04 -9.50
CA LEU A 100 -8.42 10.60 -10.77
C LEU A 100 -8.10 12.09 -10.89
N THR A 101 -8.16 12.80 -9.78
CA THR A 101 -7.59 14.14 -9.58
C THR A 101 -6.80 14.08 -8.28
N CYS A 102 -5.65 14.76 -8.21
CA CYS A 102 -5.02 15.02 -6.92
C CYS A 102 -6.08 15.71 -6.06
N TYR A 103 -6.67 15.01 -5.08
CA TYR A 103 -7.65 15.59 -4.17
C TYR A 103 -6.94 16.68 -3.39
N ASP A 104 -7.09 17.91 -3.86
CA ASP A 104 -6.58 19.11 -3.23
C ASP A 104 -7.80 19.91 -2.77
N LYS A 105 -8.08 19.82 -1.47
CA LYS A 105 -9.19 20.51 -0.83
C LYS A 105 -9.03 22.04 -0.89
N ASP A 106 -7.83 22.53 -1.21
CA ASP A 106 -7.51 23.95 -1.32
C ASP A 106 -7.82 24.51 -2.72
N ILE A 107 -8.24 23.66 -3.67
CA ILE A 107 -8.80 24.11 -4.95
C ILE A 107 -10.30 24.36 -4.75
N GLU A 108 -10.66 25.61 -4.43
CA GLU A 108 -12.04 26.06 -4.61
C GLU A 108 -12.44 25.86 -6.07
N GLU A 109 -13.53 25.12 -6.27
CA GLU A 109 -13.99 24.58 -7.55
C GLU A 109 -13.88 25.59 -8.70
N ALA A 110 -13.13 25.22 -9.75
CA ALA A 110 -13.20 25.91 -11.03
C ALA A 110 -14.63 25.76 -11.58
N SER A 111 -15.30 26.91 -11.74
CA SER A 111 -16.65 27.08 -12.30
C SER A 111 -16.82 26.54 -13.71
#